data_AF-F9T6P0-F1
#
_entry.id   AF-F9T6P0-F1
#
_cell.length_a   1.000
_cell.length_b   1.000
_cell.length_c   1.000
_cell.angle_alpha   90.00
_cell.angle_beta   90.00
_cell.angle_gamma   90.00
#
_symmetry.space_group_name_H-M   'P 1'
#
loop_
_entity.id
_entity.type
_entity.pdbx_description
1 polymer ?
#
loop_
_entity_poly.entity_id
_entity_poly.type
_entity_poly.pdbx_seq_one_letter_code
_entity_poly.pdbx_strand_id
1 'polypeptide(L)'
;MTNDTAPNGLFVGNDLSDIQKSLFNDLDLTEKQFFSFYMYSNGFSDKQTAIMDNTTADNIKYHLSVITKKLECNSRAELRIIYLNRIMAAQMRMFARLSSAEIAKLN
;
A
#
# COMPACT_ATOMS: atom_id res chain seq x y z
N MET A 1 -2.02 -32.26 14.76
CA MET A 1 -1.94 -30.97 15.47
C MET A 1 -2.19 -29.90 14.43
N THR A 2 -3.38 -29.31 14.44
CA THR A 2 -3.80 -28.25 13.52
C THR A 2 -3.06 -26.99 13.91
N ASN A 3 -2.27 -26.45 12.98
CA ASN A 3 -1.53 -25.22 13.18
C ASN A 3 -2.54 -24.09 13.13
N ASP A 4 -2.86 -23.51 14.28
CA ASP A 4 -3.73 -22.34 14.40
C ASP A 4 -3.07 -21.15 13.69
N THR A 5 -3.38 -20.99 12.40
CA THR A 5 -3.13 -19.75 11.67
C THR A 5 -4.01 -18.67 12.28
N ALA A 6 -3.42 -17.91 13.20
CA ALA A 6 -3.97 -16.68 13.72
C ALA A 6 -4.53 -15.80 12.58
N PRO A 7 -5.64 -15.07 12.79
CA PRO A 7 -6.14 -14.08 11.84
C PRO A 7 -5.24 -12.82 11.93
N ASN A 8 -3.97 -12.96 11.55
CA ASN A 8 -3.00 -11.85 11.48
C ASN A 8 -3.21 -11.08 10.18
N GLY A 9 -4.44 -10.62 9.97
CA GLY A 9 -4.83 -9.78 8.86
C GLY A 9 -4.56 -8.33 9.18
N LEU A 10 -3.28 -7.91 9.19
CA LEU A 10 -2.86 -6.59 8.69
C LEU A 10 -1.33 -6.41 8.76
N PHE A 11 -0.63 -6.68 7.65
CA PHE A 11 0.74 -6.20 7.37
C PHE A 11 1.86 -6.48 8.39
N VAL A 12 1.77 -7.50 9.23
CA VAL A 12 2.92 -7.95 10.03
C VAL A 12 3.74 -8.92 9.19
N GLY A 13 4.72 -8.40 8.44
CA GLY A 13 5.76 -9.21 7.77
C GLY A 13 5.68 -9.36 6.24
N ASN A 14 4.88 -8.54 5.54
CA ASN A 14 4.83 -8.58 4.07
C ASN A 14 5.93 -7.72 3.45
N ASP A 15 6.62 -8.29 2.45
CA ASP A 15 7.54 -7.55 1.60
C ASP A 15 6.77 -6.41 0.91
N LEU A 16 7.44 -5.27 0.69
CA LEU A 16 6.85 -4.11 0.02
C LEU A 16 6.25 -4.51 -1.35
N SER A 17 6.87 -5.49 -1.99
CA SER A 17 6.40 -6.15 -3.22
C SER A 17 5.00 -6.73 -3.11
N ASP A 18 4.64 -7.34 -1.97
CA ASP A 18 3.33 -7.97 -1.78
C ASP A 18 2.23 -6.93 -1.60
N ILE A 19 2.53 -5.83 -0.90
CA ILE A 19 1.61 -4.70 -0.77
C ILE A 19 1.37 -4.09 -2.17
N GLN A 20 2.43 -3.90 -2.95
CA GLN A 20 2.33 -3.39 -4.31
C GLN A 20 1.43 -4.28 -5.18
N LYS A 21 1.72 -5.59 -5.22
CA LYS A 21 0.98 -6.56 -6.04
C LYS A 21 -0.47 -6.73 -5.60
N SER A 22 -0.77 -6.60 -4.30
CA SER A 22 -2.14 -6.81 -3.80
C SER A 22 -3.02 -5.58 -3.94
N LEU A 23 -2.46 -4.38 -3.76
CA LEU A 23 -3.23 -3.15 -3.69
C LEU A 23 -3.09 -2.23 -4.90
N PHE A 24 -2.03 -2.39 -5.70
CA PHE A 24 -1.65 -1.46 -6.76
C PHE A 24 -1.16 -2.16 -8.03
N ASN A 25 -1.60 -3.41 -8.30
CA ASN A 25 -1.21 -4.13 -9.52
C ASN A 25 -1.73 -3.51 -10.82
N ASP A 26 -2.80 -2.71 -10.73
CA ASP A 26 -3.36 -1.92 -11.82
C ASP A 26 -2.48 -0.72 -12.17
N LEU A 27 -1.60 -0.31 -11.27
CA LEU A 27 -0.62 0.74 -11.51
C LEU A 27 0.72 0.07 -11.82
N ASP A 28 1.15 0.19 -13.07
CA ASP A 28 2.48 -0.24 -13.52
C ASP A 28 3.58 0.61 -12.87
N LEU A 29 3.79 0.43 -11.57
CA LEU A 29 4.78 1.15 -10.77
C LEU A 29 6.06 0.34 -10.68
N THR A 30 7.21 1.01 -10.82
CA THR A 30 8.47 0.39 -10.44
C THR A 30 8.56 0.29 -8.92
N GLU A 31 9.41 -0.61 -8.40
CA GLU A 31 9.62 -0.75 -6.95
C GLU A 31 10.04 0.58 -6.30
N LYS A 32 10.89 1.37 -6.97
CA LYS A 32 11.32 2.70 -6.50
C LYS A 32 10.18 3.72 -6.45
N GLN A 33 9.29 3.67 -7.44
CA GLN A 33 8.08 4.51 -7.45
C GLN A 33 7.15 4.10 -6.30
N PHE A 34 6.90 2.81 -6.15
CA PHE A 34 6.05 2.30 -5.08
C PHE A 34 6.63 2.60 -3.70
N PHE A 35 7.94 2.42 -3.50
CA PHE A 35 8.63 2.79 -2.27
C PHE A 35 8.44 4.26 -1.92
N SER A 36 8.68 5.16 -2.88
CA SER A 36 8.49 6.60 -2.69
C SER A 36 7.04 6.92 -2.28
N PHE A 37 6.07 6.28 -2.93
CA PHE A 37 4.65 6.46 -2.65
C PHE A 37 4.23 5.91 -1.30
N TYR A 38 4.68 4.71 -0.94
CA TYR A 38 4.48 4.09 0.36
C TYR A 38 5.01 4.99 1.48
N MET A 39 6.27 5.44 1.36
CA MET A 39 6.90 6.29 2.37
C MET A 39 6.18 7.64 2.49
N TYR A 40 5.88 8.30 1.37
CA TYR A 40 5.13 9.55 1.39
C TYR A 40 3.76 9.40 2.05
N SER A 41 3.07 8.28 1.77
CA SER A 41 1.73 8.00 2.29
C SER A 41 1.72 7.72 3.80
N ASN A 42 2.82 7.17 4.31
CA ASN A 42 3.03 6.91 5.74
C ASN A 42 3.63 8.11 6.50
N GLY A 43 3.68 9.30 5.89
CA GLY A 43 4.04 10.54 6.60
C GLY A 43 5.50 10.97 6.46
N PHE A 44 6.35 10.20 5.78
CA PHE A 44 7.75 10.55 5.61
C PHE A 44 7.92 11.73 4.64
N SER A 45 8.90 12.59 4.94
CA SER A 45 9.29 13.70 4.05
C SER A 45 10.17 13.22 2.90
N ASP A 46 10.20 13.98 1.80
CA ASP A 46 11.05 13.69 0.64
C ASP A 46 12.52 13.48 1.02
N LYS A 47 13.02 14.23 2.01
CA LYS A 47 14.39 14.10 2.52
C LYS A 47 14.60 12.78 3.27
N GLN A 48 13.66 12.38 4.12
CA GLN A 48 13.76 11.11 4.86
C GLN A 48 13.67 9.92 3.91
N THR A 49 12.74 9.96 2.95
CA THR A 49 12.59 8.91 1.93
C THR A 49 13.84 8.79 1.07
N ALA A 50 14.43 9.93 0.66
CA ALA A 50 15.66 9.94 -0.13
C ALA A 50 16.84 9.29 0.60
N ILE A 51 16.98 9.51 1.91
CA ILE A 51 18.00 8.87 2.74
C ILE A 51 17.80 7.35 2.78
N MET A 52 16.55 6.90 2.99
CA MET A 52 16.26 5.46 3.08
C MET A 52 16.41 4.72 1.75
N ASP A 53 16.14 5.40 0.63
CA ASP A 53 16.27 4.82 -0.71
C ASP A 53 17.66 5.00 -1.34
N ASN A 54 18.58 5.68 -0.63
CA ASN A 54 19.91 6.06 -1.10
C ASN A 54 19.88 6.84 -2.44
N THR A 55 19.08 7.91 -2.46
CA THR A 55 18.83 8.76 -3.64
C THR A 55 18.73 10.25 -3.24
N THR A 56 18.34 11.13 -4.17
CA THR A 56 18.07 12.55 -3.92
C THR A 56 16.59 12.84 -3.67
N ALA A 57 16.30 13.90 -2.90
CA ALA A 57 14.93 14.36 -2.68
C ALA A 57 14.22 14.76 -3.98
N ASP A 58 14.95 15.24 -4.98
CA ASP A 58 14.37 15.57 -6.28
C ASP A 58 13.98 14.33 -7.08
N ASN A 59 14.72 13.22 -6.93
CA ASN A 59 14.30 11.94 -7.51
C ASN A 59 13.02 11.40 -6.83
N ILE A 60 12.87 11.58 -5.51
CA ILE A 60 11.62 11.25 -4.80
C ILE A 60 10.45 12.09 -5.33
N LYS A 61 10.64 13.40 -5.51
CA LYS A 61 9.62 14.28 -6.10
C LYS A 61 9.26 13.85 -7.52
N TYR A 62 10.24 13.46 -8.32
CA TYR A 62 10.03 12.94 -9.67
C TYR A 62 9.16 11.67 -9.65
N HIS A 63 9.52 10.68 -8.82
CA HIS A 63 8.72 9.45 -8.66
C HIS A 63 7.27 9.76 -8.26
N LEU A 64 7.06 10.64 -7.28
CA LEU A 64 5.73 11.02 -6.84
C LEU A 64 4.96 11.79 -7.91
N SER A 65 5.62 12.63 -8.72
CA SER A 65 4.99 13.31 -9.86
C SER A 65 4.53 12.33 -10.94
N VAL A 66 5.34 11.30 -11.24
CA VAL A 66 4.95 10.23 -12.18
C VAL A 66 3.70 9.50 -11.68
N ILE A 67 3.64 9.22 -10.38
CA ILE A 67 2.51 8.50 -9.76
C ILE A 67 1.25 9.37 -9.74
N THR A 68 1.37 10.67 -9.43
CA THR A 68 0.29 11.65 -9.55
C THR A 68 -0.31 11.64 -10.96
N LYS A 69 0.53 11.56 -12.00
CA LYS A 69 0.04 11.44 -13.39
C LYS A 69 -0.65 10.10 -13.67
N LYS A 70 -0.07 8.98 -13.23
CA LYS A 70 -0.67 7.64 -13.40
C LYS A 70 -2.02 7.48 -12.70
N LEU A 71 -2.21 8.20 -11.59
CA LEU A 71 -3.44 8.21 -10.80
C LEU A 71 -4.38 9.37 -11.13
N GLU A 72 -4.02 10.20 -12.11
CA GLU A 72 -4.79 11.39 -12.51
C GLU A 72 -5.13 12.32 -11.33
N CYS A 73 -4.20 12.42 -10.36
CA CYS A 73 -4.35 13.30 -9.20
C CYS A 73 -4.04 14.75 -9.55
N ASN A 74 -4.75 15.69 -8.93
CA ASN A 74 -4.47 17.12 -9.07
C ASN A 74 -3.38 17.59 -8.09
N SER A 75 -3.15 16.83 -7.02
CA SER A 75 -2.22 17.19 -5.96
C SER A 75 -1.50 15.96 -5.37
N ARG A 76 -0.34 16.19 -4.75
CA ARG A 76 0.36 15.14 -3.98
C ARG A 76 -0.45 14.70 -2.75
N ALA A 77 -1.29 15.58 -2.18
CA ALA A 77 -2.12 15.23 -1.03
C ALA A 77 -3.13 14.12 -1.36
N GLU A 78 -3.66 14.08 -2.59
CA GLU A 78 -4.56 13.01 -3.05
C GLU A 78 -3.91 11.63 -3.07
N LEU A 79 -2.59 11.55 -3.26
CA LEU A 79 -1.87 10.28 -3.21
C LEU A 79 -2.08 9.58 -1.85
N ARG A 80 -1.98 10.34 -0.74
CA ARG A 80 -2.24 9.81 0.61
C ARG A 80 -3.65 9.27 0.75
N ILE A 81 -4.63 9.99 0.21
CA ILE A 81 -6.05 9.61 0.27
C ILE A 81 -6.27 8.31 -0.51
N ILE A 82 -5.72 8.19 -1.72
CA ILE A 82 -5.83 6.98 -2.54
C ILE A 82 -5.19 5.79 -1.84
N TYR A 83 -4.01 5.98 -1.26
CA TYR A 83 -3.32 4.92 -0.51
C TYR A 83 -4.16 4.39 0.65
N LEU A 84 -4.68 5.31 1.49
CA LEU A 84 -5.53 4.96 2.63
C LEU A 84 -6.84 4.27 2.18
N ASN A 85 -7.50 4.81 1.15
CA ASN A 85 -8.74 4.23 0.62
C ASN A 85 -8.54 2.80 0.11
N ARG A 86 -7.42 2.51 -0.57
CA ARG A 86 -7.12 1.15 -1.05
C ARG A 86 -6.87 0.18 0.10
N ILE A 87 -6.15 0.60 1.14
CA ILE A 87 -5.96 -0.20 2.36
C ILE A 87 -7.30 -0.47 3.05
N MET A 88 -8.12 0.56 3.26
CA MET A 88 -9.43 0.41 3.90
C MET A 88 -10.35 -0.51 3.10
N ALA A 89 -10.39 -0.36 1.78
CA ALA A 89 -11.17 -1.24 0.91
C ALA A 89 -10.69 -2.70 0.94
N ALA A 90 -9.38 -2.93 1.09
CA ALA A 90 -8.83 -4.28 1.26
C ALA A 90 -9.21 -4.88 2.62
N GLN A 91 -9.12 -4.09 3.69
CA GLN A 91 -9.56 -4.48 5.03
C GLN A 91 -11.02 -4.90 5.06
N MET A 92 -11.92 -4.06 4.52
CA MET A 92 -13.35 -4.36 4.49
C MET A 92 -13.65 -5.67 3.74
N ARG A 93 -12.97 -5.92 2.61
CA ARG A 93 -13.11 -7.17 1.86
C ARG A 93 -12.64 -8.39 2.65
N MET A 94 -11.57 -8.26 3.43
CA MET A 94 -11.08 -9.33 4.29
C MET A 94 -12.06 -9.64 5.43
N PHE A 95 -12.58 -8.62 6.12
CA PHE A 95 -13.59 -8.82 7.16
C PHE A 95 -14.86 -9.50 6.62
N ALA A 96 -15.34 -9.10 5.44
CA ALA A 96 -16.50 -9.72 4.81
C ALA A 96 -16.28 -11.21 4.46
N ARG A 97 -15.05 -11.58 4.07
CA ARG A 97 -14.69 -12.99 3.80
C ARG A 97 -14.66 -13.82 5.07
N LEU A 98 -14.08 -13.27 6.14
CA LEU A 98 -14.02 -13.94 7.44
C LEU A 98 -15.42 -14.19 7.99
N SER A 99 -16.29 -13.17 7.99
CA SER A 99 -17.67 -13.33 8.45
C SER A 99 -18.45 -14.36 7.63
N SER A 100 -18.27 -14.37 6.31
CA SER A 100 -18.90 -15.38 5.43
C SER A 100 -18.42 -16.79 5.74
N ALA A 101 -17.12 -16.96 6.01
CA ALA A 101 -16.54 -18.26 6.35
C ALA A 101 -17.00 -18.75 7.74
N GLU A 102 -17.24 -17.85 8.69
CA GLU A 102 -17.79 -18.18 10.00
C GLU A 102 -19.26 -18.62 9.90
N ILE A 103 -20.08 -17.91 9.11
CA ILE A 103 -21.48 -18.29 8.86
C ILE A 103 -21.56 -19.67 8.18
N ALA A 104 -20.66 -19.95 7.22
CA ALA A 104 -20.62 -21.24 6.54
C ALA A 104 -20.25 -22.42 7.46
N LYS A 105 -19.62 -22.19 8.61
CA LYS A 105 -19.30 -23.23 9.61
C LYS A 105 -20.46 -23.55 10.54
N LEU A 106 -21.50 -22.70 10.59
CA LEU A 106 -22.66 -22.84 11.46
C LEU A 106 -23.85 -23.53 10.77
N ASN A 107 -23.78 -23.72 9.45
CA ASN A 107 -24.75 -24.46 8.64
C ASN A 107 -24.17 -25.81 8.22
#